data_AF-A0A3S0HXB2-F1
#
_entry.id   AF-A0A3S0HXB2-F1
#
_cell.length_a   1.000
_cell.length_b   1.000
_cell.length_c   1.000
_cell.angle_alpha   90.00
_cell.angle_beta   90.00
_cell.angle_gamma   90.00
#
_symmetry.space_group_name_H-M   'P 1'
#
loop_
_entity.id
_entity.type
_entity.pdbx_description
1 polymer ?
#
loop_
_entity_poly.entity_id
_entity_poly.type
_entity_poly.pdbx_seq_one_letter_code
_entity_poly.pdbx_strand_id
1 'polypeptide(L)'
;MSRSIKSLLAAAILFTPLSAMAFDVDAYKATVTESVRELLTGTIADPAASLARQEKLMAMGIEACKENAKETPADAKMMELVISSAAGMKAMTPDQLEAKWGDSGDAGDAIGQPLKALDQFSKTRNYIDLVMHPARAYTFIKDWQTSKNKQALAEAKGELTEVLEHLEKLRKAK
;
A
#
# COMPACT_ATOMS: atom_id res chain seq x y z
N MET A 1 29.42 -58.24 23.51
CA MET A 1 29.09 -57.34 22.38
C MET A 1 27.58 -57.24 22.29
N SER A 2 27.00 -56.11 22.71
CA SER A 2 25.58 -55.80 22.50
C SER A 2 25.51 -54.36 22.00
N ARG A 3 24.99 -54.19 20.78
CA ARG A 3 24.74 -52.88 20.16
C ARG A 3 23.34 -52.45 20.58
N SER A 4 23.22 -51.33 21.29
CA SER A 4 21.93 -50.67 21.49
C SER A 4 21.85 -49.37 20.69
N ILE A 5 20.76 -49.32 19.96
CA ILE A 5 20.31 -48.40 18.92
C ILE A 5 20.23 -46.96 19.45
N LYS A 6 20.80 -46.01 18.69
CA LYS A 6 20.62 -44.57 18.91
C LYS A 6 19.23 -44.18 18.39
N SER A 7 18.30 -43.85 19.28
CA SER A 7 17.02 -43.26 18.90
C SER A 7 17.22 -41.79 18.53
N LEU A 8 17.05 -41.47 17.25
CA LEU A 8 16.87 -40.10 16.77
C LEU A 8 15.49 -39.61 17.19
N LEU A 9 15.45 -38.63 18.09
CA LEU A 9 14.24 -37.86 18.36
C LEU A 9 14.08 -36.83 17.24
N ALA A 10 13.11 -37.04 16.35
CA ALA A 10 12.72 -36.07 15.35
C ALA A 10 11.99 -34.92 16.05
N ALA A 11 12.59 -33.73 16.08
CA ALA A 11 11.95 -32.51 16.53
C ALA A 11 10.92 -32.07 15.48
N ALA A 12 9.63 -32.27 15.76
CA ALA A 12 8.55 -31.69 14.99
C ALA A 12 8.54 -30.18 15.23
N ILE A 13 8.99 -29.41 14.23
CA ILE A 13 8.83 -27.96 14.20
C ILE A 13 7.33 -27.69 14.00
N LEU A 14 6.67 -27.21 15.06
CA LEU A 14 5.31 -26.68 14.99
C LEU A 14 5.32 -25.45 14.09
N PHE A 15 4.89 -25.62 12.84
CA PHE A 15 4.61 -24.53 11.92
C PHE A 15 3.31 -23.86 12.38
N THR A 16 3.38 -22.77 13.14
CA THR A 16 2.21 -21.93 13.39
C THR A 16 1.87 -21.22 12.08
N PRO A 17 0.71 -21.46 11.46
CA PRO A 17 0.32 -20.70 10.29
C PRO A 17 0.15 -19.24 10.73
N LEU A 18 0.96 -18.35 10.14
CA LEU A 18 0.70 -16.91 10.16
C LEU A 18 -0.70 -16.73 9.57
N SER A 19 -1.68 -16.43 10.42
CA SER A 19 -3.02 -16.08 9.96
C SER A 19 -2.85 -14.88 9.03
N ALA A 20 -3.20 -15.05 7.75
CA ALA A 20 -3.28 -13.94 6.83
C ALA A 20 -4.28 -12.95 7.45
N MET A 21 -3.78 -11.80 7.92
CA MET A 21 -4.63 -10.76 8.48
C MET A 21 -5.50 -10.25 7.34
N ALA A 22 -6.80 -10.41 7.47
CA ALA A 22 -7.71 -9.94 6.45
C ALA A 22 -7.63 -8.41 6.32
N PHE A 23 -7.84 -7.87 5.13
CA PHE A 23 -7.83 -6.43 4.89
C PHE A 23 -9.01 -5.77 5.63
N ASP A 24 -8.70 -5.07 6.71
CA ASP A 24 -9.65 -4.30 7.49
C ASP A 24 -9.95 -2.96 6.80
N VAL A 25 -10.95 -3.00 5.92
CA VAL A 25 -11.44 -1.85 5.14
C VAL A 25 -11.87 -0.69 6.04
N ASP A 26 -12.52 -0.97 7.18
CA ASP A 26 -13.06 0.07 8.06
C ASP A 26 -11.94 0.74 8.86
N ALA A 27 -10.98 -0.02 9.38
CA ALA A 27 -9.78 0.52 10.00
C ALA A 27 -8.92 1.32 9.00
N TYR A 28 -8.85 0.87 7.75
CA TYR A 28 -8.15 1.59 6.69
C TYR A 28 -8.81 2.94 6.45
N LYS A 29 -10.12 2.96 6.20
CA LYS A 29 -10.92 4.17 6.01
C LYS A 29 -10.78 5.16 7.18
N ALA A 30 -10.86 4.66 8.41
CA ALA A 30 -10.70 5.48 9.60
C ALA A 30 -9.31 6.13 9.64
N THR A 31 -8.25 5.36 9.39
CA THR A 31 -6.87 5.85 9.39
C THR A 31 -6.62 6.91 8.29
N VAL A 32 -7.17 6.71 7.09
CA VAL A 32 -7.12 7.72 6.01
C VAL A 32 -7.86 8.99 6.41
N THR A 33 -9.08 8.86 6.94
CA THR A 33 -9.91 9.99 7.36
C THR A 33 -9.22 10.83 8.45
N GLU A 34 -8.57 10.18 9.42
CA GLU A 34 -7.78 10.88 10.44
C GLU A 34 -6.59 11.63 9.86
N SER A 35 -5.93 11.05 8.86
CA SER A 35 -4.82 11.70 8.15
C SER A 35 -5.30 12.93 7.40
N VAL A 36 -6.42 12.84 6.67
CA VAL A 36 -7.04 13.98 5.97
C VAL A 36 -7.40 15.10 6.96
N ARG A 37 -8.00 14.77 8.11
CA ARG A 37 -8.34 15.75 9.15
C ARG A 37 -7.12 16.48 9.70
N GLU A 38 -6.02 15.77 9.93
CA GLU A 38 -4.77 16.38 10.36
C GLU A 38 -4.25 17.37 9.31
N LEU A 39 -4.21 16.96 8.04
CA LEU A 39 -3.73 17.79 6.92
C LEU A 39 -4.60 19.04 6.70
N LEU A 40 -5.90 18.98 7.00
CA LEU A 40 -6.80 20.14 6.93
C LEU A 40 -6.41 21.27 7.89
N THR A 41 -5.67 20.99 8.96
CA THR A 41 -5.19 22.03 9.88
C THR A 41 -4.10 22.92 9.24
N GLY A 42 -3.48 22.46 8.14
CA GLY A 42 -2.41 23.19 7.44
C GLY A 42 -1.05 23.16 8.15
N THR A 43 -0.93 22.40 9.25
CA THR A 43 0.30 22.15 10.01
C THR A 43 0.28 20.73 10.57
N ILE A 44 1.44 20.09 10.74
CA ILE A 44 1.51 18.79 11.40
C ILE A 44 2.25 18.94 12.73
N ALA A 45 1.58 18.59 13.83
CA ALA A 45 2.14 18.70 15.17
C ALA A 45 3.22 17.65 15.45
N ASP A 46 2.99 16.40 15.03
CA ASP A 46 3.96 15.31 15.10
C ASP A 46 4.19 14.71 13.71
N PRO A 47 5.17 15.25 12.96
CA PRO A 47 5.45 14.78 11.61
C PRO A 47 5.90 13.32 11.55
N ALA A 48 6.54 12.79 12.60
CA ALA A 48 6.98 11.39 12.62
C ALA A 48 5.76 10.46 12.74
N ALA A 49 4.78 10.81 13.57
CA ALA A 49 3.53 10.08 13.67
C ALA A 49 2.72 10.09 12.36
N SER A 50 2.66 11.23 11.66
CA SER A 50 1.97 11.32 10.36
C SER A 50 2.61 10.46 9.29
N LEU A 51 3.94 10.43 9.23
CA LEU A 51 4.69 9.56 8.31
C LEU A 51 4.48 8.08 8.64
N ALA A 52 4.60 7.70 9.91
CA ALA A 52 4.34 6.33 10.35
C ALA A 52 2.91 5.87 10.03
N ARG A 53 1.94 6.80 10.08
CA ARG A 53 0.55 6.52 9.68
C ARG A 53 0.43 6.22 8.19
N GLN A 54 1.17 6.90 7.31
CA GLN A 54 1.18 6.58 5.89
C GLN A 54 1.83 5.21 5.62
N GLU A 55 2.89 4.87 6.35
CA GLU A 55 3.50 3.54 6.26
C GLU A 55 2.54 2.44 6.72
N LYS A 56 1.76 2.70 7.78
CA LYS A 56 0.68 1.80 8.22
C LYS A 56 -0.37 1.63 7.12
N LEU A 57 -0.80 2.71 6.47
CA LEU A 57 -1.73 2.64 5.34
C LEU A 57 -1.16 1.82 4.19
N MET A 58 0.10 2.05 3.80
CA MET A 58 0.77 1.22 2.78
C MET A 58 0.78 -0.27 3.17
N ALA A 59 1.09 -0.60 4.43
CA ALA A 59 1.08 -1.98 4.92
C ALA A 59 -0.31 -2.62 4.84
N MET A 60 -1.36 -1.89 5.18
CA MET A 60 -2.74 -2.38 5.05
C MET A 60 -3.16 -2.52 3.58
N GLY A 61 -2.75 -1.60 2.69
CA GLY A 61 -2.95 -1.72 1.26
C GLY A 61 -2.23 -2.93 0.65
N ILE A 62 -1.03 -3.26 1.15
CA ILE A 62 -0.31 -4.48 0.78
C ILE A 62 -1.11 -5.73 1.15
N GLU A 63 -1.73 -5.77 2.33
CA GLU A 63 -2.62 -6.90 2.68
C GLU A 63 -3.84 -6.97 1.75
N ALA A 64 -4.43 -5.83 1.38
CA ALA A 64 -5.48 -5.76 0.37
C ALA A 64 -5.05 -6.35 -0.98
N CYS A 65 -3.84 -6.00 -1.46
CA CYS A 65 -3.25 -6.57 -2.67
C CYS A 65 -3.04 -8.08 -2.54
N LYS A 66 -2.56 -8.57 -1.39
CA LYS A 66 -2.35 -10.01 -1.15
C LYS A 66 -3.66 -10.79 -1.18
N GLU A 67 -4.74 -10.22 -0.66
CA GLU A 67 -6.07 -10.82 -0.77
C GLU A 67 -6.54 -10.85 -2.22
N ASN A 68 -6.49 -9.72 -2.92
CA ASN A 68 -6.94 -9.66 -4.30
C ASN A 68 -6.16 -10.60 -5.22
N ALA A 69 -4.85 -10.77 -4.99
CA ALA A 69 -4.03 -11.72 -5.74
C ALA A 69 -4.51 -13.17 -5.59
N LYS A 70 -5.05 -13.53 -4.41
CA LYS A 70 -5.59 -14.87 -4.13
C LYS A 70 -6.99 -15.05 -4.71
N GLU A 71 -7.83 -14.01 -4.63
CA GLU A 71 -9.22 -14.05 -5.09
C GLU A 71 -9.36 -13.88 -6.61
N THR A 72 -8.45 -13.13 -7.23
CA THR A 72 -8.51 -12.74 -8.64
C THR A 72 -7.19 -13.12 -9.33
N PRO A 73 -7.04 -14.36 -9.84
CA PRO A 73 -5.77 -14.82 -10.45
C PRO A 73 -5.27 -13.96 -11.61
N ALA A 74 -6.17 -13.28 -12.34
CA ALA A 74 -5.80 -12.35 -13.42
C ALA A 74 -5.02 -11.12 -12.92
N ASP A 75 -5.25 -10.70 -11.68
CA ASP A 75 -4.59 -9.55 -11.05
C ASP A 75 -3.31 -9.94 -10.30
N ALA A 76 -3.07 -11.23 -10.07
CA ALA A 76 -2.02 -11.71 -9.17
C ALA A 76 -0.64 -11.12 -9.48
N LYS A 77 -0.23 -11.12 -10.76
CA LYS A 77 1.06 -10.56 -11.19
C LYS A 77 1.20 -9.07 -10.89
N MET A 78 0.14 -8.28 -11.14
CA MET A 78 0.14 -6.87 -10.82
C MET A 78 0.21 -6.64 -9.30
N MET A 79 -0.58 -7.37 -8.53
CA MET A 79 -0.58 -7.26 -7.07
C MET A 79 0.79 -7.63 -6.48
N GLU A 80 1.42 -8.70 -6.96
CA GLU A 80 2.79 -9.08 -6.57
C GLU A 80 3.81 -7.99 -6.91
N LEU A 81 3.69 -7.38 -8.08
CA LEU A 81 4.54 -6.26 -8.49
C LEU A 81 4.38 -5.06 -7.55
N VAL A 82 3.15 -4.67 -7.22
CA VAL A 82 2.86 -3.60 -6.24
C VAL A 82 3.48 -3.92 -4.88
N ILE A 83 3.23 -5.13 -4.36
CA ILE A 83 3.72 -5.58 -3.05
C ILE A 83 5.26 -5.51 -3.00
N SER A 84 5.94 -6.04 -4.03
CA SER A 84 7.40 -6.04 -4.10
C SER A 84 8.00 -4.65 -4.25
N SER A 85 7.24 -3.70 -4.82
CA SER A 85 7.69 -2.33 -5.10
C SER A 85 7.35 -1.32 -4.01
N ALA A 86 6.39 -1.65 -3.13
CA ALA A 86 5.84 -0.74 -2.14
C ALA A 86 6.91 -0.06 -1.26
N ALA A 87 7.93 -0.81 -0.83
CA ALA A 87 9.03 -0.25 -0.04
C ALA A 87 9.83 0.82 -0.80
N GLY A 88 9.97 0.66 -2.12
CA GLY A 88 10.66 1.60 -2.99
C GLY A 88 9.83 2.84 -3.33
N MET A 89 8.50 2.73 -3.36
CA MET A 89 7.61 3.86 -3.69
C MET A 89 7.85 5.08 -2.79
N LYS A 90 7.94 4.90 -1.48
CA LYS A 90 8.17 6.02 -0.53
C LYS A 90 9.57 6.66 -0.61
N ALA A 91 10.48 6.05 -1.36
CA ALA A 91 11.82 6.58 -1.63
C ALA A 91 11.88 7.37 -2.96
N MET A 92 10.84 7.27 -3.79
CA MET A 92 10.72 8.04 -5.02
C MET A 92 10.30 9.48 -4.73
N THR A 93 10.61 10.39 -5.66
CA THR A 93 9.97 11.72 -5.69
C THR A 93 8.53 11.59 -6.19
N PRO A 94 7.65 12.58 -5.94
CA PRO A 94 6.29 12.58 -6.50
C PRO A 94 6.26 12.35 -8.02
N ASP A 95 7.13 13.03 -8.78
CA ASP A 95 7.20 12.89 -10.24
C ASP A 95 7.64 11.48 -10.68
N GLN A 96 8.60 10.89 -9.97
CA GLN A 96 9.03 9.52 -10.24
C GLN A 96 7.91 8.52 -9.95
N LEU A 97 7.15 8.75 -8.89
CA LEU A 97 6.04 7.90 -8.48
C LEU A 97 4.89 7.99 -9.49
N GLU A 98 4.54 9.20 -9.95
CA GLU A 98 3.57 9.41 -11.03
C GLU A 98 4.01 8.76 -12.36
N ALA A 99 5.28 8.96 -12.75
CA ALA A 99 5.81 8.38 -13.99
C ALA A 99 5.87 6.84 -13.97
N LYS A 100 6.01 6.23 -12.79
CA LYS A 100 6.05 4.77 -12.60
C LYS A 100 4.65 4.18 -12.41
N TRP A 101 3.85 4.78 -11.54
CA TRP A 101 2.65 4.18 -10.96
C TRP A 101 1.36 4.97 -11.17
N GLY A 102 1.45 6.19 -11.70
CA GLY A 102 0.30 7.02 -12.01
C GLY A 102 -0.50 6.50 -13.21
N ASP A 103 -1.43 7.31 -13.71
CA ASP A 103 -2.38 6.90 -14.76
C ASP A 103 -1.69 6.49 -16.07
N SER A 104 -0.59 7.16 -16.39
CA SER A 104 0.24 6.86 -17.56
C SER A 104 1.53 6.10 -17.21
N GLY A 105 1.60 5.53 -16.00
CA GLY A 105 2.80 4.91 -15.46
C GLY A 105 3.27 3.66 -16.21
N ASP A 106 4.59 3.41 -16.16
CA ASP A 106 5.25 2.31 -16.86
C ASP A 106 5.48 1.03 -16.03
N ALA A 107 5.13 1.01 -14.73
CA ALA A 107 5.51 -0.09 -13.84
C ALA A 107 4.99 -1.45 -14.32
N GLY A 108 3.78 -1.49 -14.88
CA GLY A 108 3.14 -2.70 -15.38
C GLY A 108 3.69 -3.24 -16.70
N ASP A 109 4.52 -2.49 -17.42
CA ASP A 109 4.99 -2.88 -18.75
C ASP A 109 5.86 -4.16 -18.71
N ALA A 110 6.69 -4.30 -17.68
CA ALA A 110 7.59 -5.44 -17.52
C ALA A 110 6.86 -6.78 -17.32
N ILE A 111 5.60 -6.74 -16.85
CA ILE A 111 4.77 -7.92 -16.64
C ILE A 111 3.70 -8.10 -17.73
N GLY A 112 3.72 -7.25 -18.77
CA GLY A 112 2.76 -7.27 -19.86
C GLY A 112 1.37 -6.78 -19.48
N GLN A 113 1.25 -5.97 -18.42
CA GLN A 113 -0.01 -5.37 -17.97
C GLN A 113 0.16 -3.85 -17.82
N PRO A 114 0.22 -3.08 -18.92
CA PRO A 114 0.42 -1.62 -18.87
C PRO A 114 -0.63 -0.91 -18.02
N LEU A 115 -0.22 -0.01 -17.12
CA LEU A 115 -1.16 0.68 -16.23
C LEU A 115 -2.16 1.55 -16.99
N LYS A 116 -1.71 2.19 -18.07
CA LYS A 116 -2.54 2.99 -18.98
C LYS A 116 -3.66 2.23 -19.69
N ALA A 117 -3.64 0.89 -19.65
CA ALA A 117 -4.69 0.05 -20.21
C ALA A 117 -5.77 -0.33 -19.16
N LEU A 118 -5.52 -0.03 -17.89
CA LEU A 118 -6.49 -0.23 -16.81
C LEU A 118 -7.43 0.98 -16.76
N ASP A 119 -8.73 0.73 -16.62
CA ASP A 119 -9.66 1.80 -16.25
C ASP A 119 -9.28 2.35 -14.86
N GLN A 120 -9.35 3.68 -14.70
CA GLN A 120 -8.95 4.39 -13.47
C GLN A 120 -9.64 3.82 -12.22
N PHE A 121 -10.88 3.34 -12.36
CA PHE A 121 -11.64 2.74 -11.27
C PHE A 121 -11.84 1.23 -11.44
N SER A 122 -11.05 0.58 -12.31
CA SER A 122 -10.98 -0.88 -12.35
C SER A 122 -10.60 -1.45 -10.98
N LYS A 123 -11.06 -2.67 -10.69
CA LYS A 123 -10.73 -3.36 -9.43
C LYS A 123 -9.21 -3.38 -9.20
N THR A 124 -8.45 -3.80 -10.21
CA THR A 124 -6.98 -3.84 -10.20
C THR A 124 -6.40 -2.48 -9.84
N ARG A 125 -6.83 -1.40 -10.51
CA ARG A 125 -6.30 -0.06 -10.27
C ARG A 125 -6.62 0.45 -8.86
N ASN A 126 -7.86 0.26 -8.41
CA ASN A 126 -8.23 0.66 -7.05
C ASN A 126 -7.35 0.00 -5.98
N TYR A 127 -6.93 -1.27 -6.14
CA TYR A 127 -6.02 -1.92 -5.20
C TYR A 127 -4.59 -1.38 -5.28
N ILE A 128 -4.07 -1.05 -6.47
CA ILE A 128 -2.76 -0.38 -6.64
C ILE A 128 -2.76 0.94 -5.85
N ASP A 129 -3.85 1.69 -5.99
CA ASP A 129 -3.99 3.04 -5.44
C ASP A 129 -4.17 3.07 -3.91
N LEU A 130 -4.54 1.94 -3.27
CA LEU A 130 -4.46 1.78 -1.81
C LEU A 130 -3.02 1.75 -1.26
N VAL A 131 -2.01 1.60 -2.11
CA VAL A 131 -0.59 1.63 -1.73
C VAL A 131 0.09 2.86 -2.29
N MET A 132 -0.19 3.19 -3.56
CA MET A 132 0.45 4.27 -4.31
C MET A 132 0.17 5.64 -3.69
N HIS A 133 -1.09 6.00 -3.44
CA HIS A 133 -1.43 7.32 -2.90
C HIS A 133 -0.92 7.54 -1.46
N PRO A 134 -0.99 6.58 -0.51
CA PRO A 134 -0.33 6.75 0.79
C PRO A 134 1.20 6.94 0.66
N ALA A 135 1.84 6.27 -0.29
CA ALA A 135 3.27 6.47 -0.56
C ALA A 135 3.55 7.89 -1.09
N ARG A 136 2.71 8.39 -1.99
CA ARG A 136 2.85 9.76 -2.52
C ARG A 136 2.55 10.81 -1.45
N ALA A 137 1.51 10.63 -0.64
CA ALA A 137 1.23 11.46 0.53
C ALA A 137 2.41 11.48 1.52
N TYR A 138 3.07 10.35 1.75
CA TYR A 138 4.29 10.27 2.56
C TYR A 138 5.40 11.17 2.00
N THR A 139 5.63 11.14 0.68
CA THR A 139 6.66 11.99 0.04
C THR A 139 6.35 13.47 0.19
N PHE A 140 5.09 13.88 -0.01
CA PHE A 140 4.66 15.26 0.19
C PHE A 140 4.75 15.73 1.65
N ILE A 141 4.46 14.85 2.63
CA ILE A 141 4.64 15.17 4.05
C ILE A 141 6.14 15.39 4.36
N LYS A 142 7.04 14.58 3.79
CA LYS A 142 8.49 14.80 3.91
C LYS A 142 8.93 16.11 3.27
N ASP A 143 8.40 16.44 2.10
CA ASP A 143 8.71 17.70 1.42
C ASP A 143 8.21 18.90 2.22
N TRP A 144 7.06 18.80 2.87
CA TRP A 144 6.60 19.81 3.82
C TRP A 144 7.52 19.91 5.05
N GLN A 145 8.03 18.80 5.59
CA GLN A 145 8.91 18.84 6.76
C GLN A 145 10.16 19.69 6.49
N THR A 146 10.71 19.62 5.28
CA THR A 146 11.93 20.32 4.87
C THR A 146 11.65 21.75 4.42
N SER A 147 10.64 21.94 3.56
CA SER A 147 10.36 23.25 2.92
C SER A 147 9.36 24.13 3.67
N LYS A 148 8.53 23.53 4.55
CA LYS A 148 7.34 24.15 5.15
C LYS A 148 6.33 24.69 4.13
N ASN A 149 6.42 24.24 2.87
CA ASN A 149 5.48 24.63 1.82
C ASN A 149 4.10 24.01 2.08
N LYS A 150 3.09 24.85 2.32
CA LYS A 150 1.71 24.41 2.56
C LYS A 150 1.09 23.71 1.35
N GLN A 151 1.57 23.98 0.13
CA GLN A 151 1.10 23.26 -1.06
C GLN A 151 1.37 21.76 -0.92
N ALA A 152 2.51 21.34 -0.37
CA ALA A 152 2.81 19.92 -0.18
C ALA A 152 1.78 19.23 0.74
N LEU A 153 1.29 19.90 1.79
CA LEU A 153 0.20 19.34 2.60
C LEU A 153 -1.14 19.28 1.84
N ALA A 154 -1.38 20.22 0.93
CA ALA A 154 -2.56 20.20 0.07
C ALA A 154 -2.51 19.02 -0.92
N GLU A 155 -1.35 18.76 -1.52
CA GLU A 155 -1.13 17.59 -2.38
C GLU A 155 -1.29 16.29 -1.60
N ALA A 156 -0.65 16.15 -0.43
CA ALA A 156 -0.82 14.98 0.43
C ALA A 156 -2.30 14.71 0.79
N LYS A 157 -3.09 15.77 0.99
CA LYS A 157 -4.52 15.66 1.24
C LYS A 157 -5.28 15.20 -0.01
N GLY A 158 -4.90 15.68 -1.19
CA GLY A 158 -5.45 15.25 -2.47
C GLY A 158 -5.32 13.74 -2.65
N GLU A 159 -4.09 13.24 -2.53
CA GLU A 159 -3.77 11.80 -2.59
C GLU A 159 -4.64 10.97 -1.63
N LEU A 160 -4.73 11.39 -0.36
CA LEU A 160 -5.52 10.66 0.64
C LEU A 160 -7.04 10.80 0.45
N THR A 161 -7.49 11.81 -0.28
CA THR A 161 -8.90 11.92 -0.67
C THR A 161 -9.21 10.94 -1.80
N GLU A 162 -8.32 10.83 -2.79
CA GLU A 162 -8.44 9.84 -3.88
C GLU A 162 -8.46 8.41 -3.35
N VAL A 163 -7.65 8.10 -2.33
CA VAL A 163 -7.72 6.81 -1.61
C VAL A 163 -9.14 6.48 -1.13
N LEU A 164 -9.87 7.45 -0.58
CA LEU A 164 -11.24 7.23 -0.11
C LEU A 164 -12.20 6.95 -1.27
N GLU A 165 -11.96 7.55 -2.43
CA GLU A 165 -12.75 7.29 -3.64
C GLU A 165 -12.50 5.87 -4.16
N HIS A 166 -11.24 5.45 -4.30
CA HIS A 166 -10.88 4.09 -4.71
C HIS A 166 -11.42 3.03 -3.74
N LEU A 167 -11.32 3.29 -2.43
CA LEU A 167 -11.85 2.40 -1.39
C LEU A 167 -13.38 2.25 -1.51
N GLU A 168 -14.09 3.33 -1.80
CA GLU A 168 -15.54 3.30 -2.02
C GLU A 168 -15.92 2.49 -3.26
N LYS A 169 -15.13 2.56 -4.35
CA LYS A 169 -15.34 1.72 -5.54
C LYS A 169 -15.17 0.24 -5.21
N LEU A 170 -14.14 -0.12 -4.44
CA LEU A 170 -13.92 -1.50 -4.00
C LEU A 170 -15.06 -2.04 -3.13
N ARG A 171 -15.66 -1.21 -2.27
CA ARG A 171 -16.82 -1.61 -1.45
C ARG A 171 -18.06 -1.89 -2.30
N LYS A 172 -18.29 -1.14 -3.37
CA LYS A 172 -19.43 -1.32 -4.27
C LYS A 172 -19.29 -2.48 -5.25
N ALA A 173 -18.07 -2.95 -5.47
CA ALA A 173 -17.75 -4.04 -6.38
C ALA A 173 -17.77 -5.43 -5.71
N LYS A 174 -17.91 -5.49 -4.38
CA LYS A 174 -18.14 -6.72 -3.59
C LYS A 174 -19.63 -7.02 -3.50
#